data_AF-M9YNQ7-F1
#
_entry.id   AF-M9YNQ7-F1
#
_cell.length_a   1.000
_cell.length_b   1.000
_cell.length_c   1.000
_cell.angle_alpha   90.00
_cell.angle_beta   90.00
_cell.angle_gamma   90.00
#
_symmetry.space_group_name_H-M   'P 1'
#
loop_
_entity.id
_entity.type
_entity.pdbx_description
1 polymer ?
#
loop_
_entity_poly.entity_id
_entity_poly.type
_entity_poly.pdbx_seq_one_letter_code
_entity_poly.pdbx_strand_id
1 'polypeptide(L)'
;MISPAQQAARTAVDEGSRQYEAGNFKETIELLSSTKEIAQADPETQAEAHKLLAFSYCLNGKKAYCHDEFSKLLAIDPAFQLSEAERHHPLWGPIFESARKLRDSK
;
A
#
# COMPACT_ATOMS: atom_id res chain seq x y z
N MET A 1 22.84 -8.27 -6.97
CA MET A 1 22.74 -7.06 -7.81
C MET A 1 21.26 -6.77 -7.97
N ILE A 2 20.82 -5.56 -7.61
CA ILE A 2 19.43 -5.13 -7.73
C ILE A 2 19.19 -4.68 -9.18
N SER A 3 18.05 -5.04 -9.79
CA SER A 3 17.73 -4.64 -11.16
C SER A 3 17.41 -3.13 -11.22
N PRO A 4 17.55 -2.47 -12.39
CA PRO A 4 17.15 -1.07 -12.53
C PRO A 4 15.68 -0.83 -12.17
N ALA A 5 14.79 -1.75 -12.54
CA ALA A 5 13.37 -1.68 -12.17
C ALA A 5 13.16 -1.77 -10.65
N GLN A 6 13.86 -2.69 -9.98
CA GLN A 6 13.80 -2.80 -8.52
C GLN A 6 14.32 -1.54 -7.83
N GLN A 7 15.39 -0.93 -8.34
CA GLN A 7 15.91 0.32 -7.80
C GLN A 7 14.93 1.49 -8.00
N ALA A 8 14.28 1.58 -9.15
CA ALA A 8 13.27 2.59 -9.43
C ALA A 8 12.05 2.45 -8.51
N ALA A 9 11.56 1.22 -8.32
CA ALA A 9 10.46 0.92 -7.42
C ALA A 9 10.77 1.30 -5.96
N ARG A 10 11.95 0.93 -5.45
CA ARG A 10 12.40 1.32 -4.10
C ARG A 10 12.47 2.83 -3.94
N THR A 11 13.06 3.51 -4.91
CA THR A 11 13.14 4.99 -4.92
C THR A 11 11.76 5.64 -4.86
N ALA A 12 10.79 5.09 -5.61
CA ALA A 12 9.42 5.59 -5.61
C ALA A 12 8.71 5.32 -4.28
N VAL A 13 8.90 4.15 -3.67
CA VAL A 13 8.35 3.82 -2.34
C VAL A 13 8.94 4.74 -1.27
N ASP A 14 10.26 4.93 -1.26
CA ASP A 14 10.94 5.83 -0.32
C ASP A 14 10.41 7.28 -0.42
N GLU A 15 10.23 7.77 -1.65
CA GLU A 15 9.64 9.10 -1.88
C GLU A 15 8.16 9.13 -1.51
N GLY A 16 7.38 8.10 -1.86
CA GLY A 16 5.98 7.99 -1.49
C GLY A 16 5.77 7.99 0.03
N SER A 17 6.68 7.35 0.76
CA SER A 17 6.71 7.35 2.23
C SER A 17 6.98 8.76 2.78
N ARG A 18 7.98 9.48 2.25
CA ARG A 18 8.23 10.88 2.63
C ARG A 18 7.04 11.79 2.38
N GLN A 19 6.37 11.65 1.23
CA GLN A 19 5.16 12.41 0.92
C GLN A 19 4.01 12.06 1.87
N TYR A 20 3.85 10.78 2.21
CA TYR A 20 2.82 10.32 3.14
C TYR A 20 3.03 10.90 4.54
N GLU A 21 4.27 10.84 5.05
CA GLU A 21 4.64 11.42 6.35
C GLU A 21 4.46 12.93 6.40
N ALA A 22 4.65 13.63 5.27
CA ALA A 22 4.37 15.06 5.12
C ALA A 22 2.87 15.40 5.03
N GLY A 23 1.98 14.40 4.96
CA GLY A 23 0.54 14.58 4.79
C GLY A 23 0.09 14.79 3.33
N ASN A 24 1.01 14.63 2.38
CA ASN A 24 0.78 14.81 0.95
C ASN A 24 0.22 13.53 0.31
N PHE A 25 -0.97 13.12 0.77
CA PHE A 25 -1.56 11.82 0.39
C PHE A 25 -1.91 11.73 -1.10
N LYS A 26 -2.24 12.84 -1.75
CA LYS A 26 -2.55 12.85 -3.19
C LYS A 26 -1.29 12.63 -4.00
N GLU A 27 -0.20 13.25 -3.60
CA GLU A 27 1.12 13.14 -4.20
C GLU A 27 1.67 11.71 -4.03
N THR A 28 1.51 11.10 -2.85
CA THR A 28 1.82 9.67 -2.64
C THR A 28 1.03 8.79 -3.61
N ILE A 29 -0.28 9.04 -3.77
CA ILE A 29 -1.13 8.28 -4.70
C ILE A 29 -0.64 8.43 -6.13
N GLU A 30 -0.43 9.66 -6.60
CA GLU A 30 -0.01 9.95 -7.96
C GLU A 30 1.36 9.31 -8.28
N LEU A 31 2.33 9.43 -7.37
CA LEU A 31 3.65 8.84 -7.54
C LEU A 31 3.59 7.31 -7.62
N LEU A 32 2.98 6.65 -6.62
CA LEU A 32 3.01 5.20 -6.53
C LEU A 32 2.11 4.54 -7.58
N SER A 33 0.99 5.15 -7.94
CA SER A 33 0.11 4.60 -9.00
C SER A 33 0.66 4.78 -10.42
N SER A 34 1.53 5.77 -10.64
CA SER A 34 2.17 6.01 -11.95
C SER A 34 3.48 5.23 -12.15
N THR A 35 4.10 4.75 -11.07
CA THR A 35 5.35 3.99 -11.11
C THR A 35 5.10 2.53 -11.49
N LYS A 36 5.28 2.19 -12.77
CA LYS A 36 4.98 0.85 -13.31
C LYS A 36 5.96 -0.22 -12.84
N GLU A 37 7.17 0.18 -12.46
CA GLU A 37 8.25 -0.69 -12.00
C GLU A 37 7.89 -1.41 -10.69
N ILE A 38 6.96 -0.86 -9.89
CA ILE A 38 6.45 -1.51 -8.68
C ILE A 38 5.90 -2.90 -9.01
N ALA A 39 5.16 -3.07 -10.11
CA ALA A 39 4.59 -4.37 -10.49
C ALA A 39 5.64 -5.46 -10.80
N GLN A 40 6.90 -5.07 -11.04
CA GLN A 40 8.02 -5.97 -11.32
C GLN A 40 8.99 -6.08 -10.14
N ALA A 41 8.72 -5.37 -9.05
CA ALA A 41 9.57 -5.33 -7.88
C ALA A 41 9.49 -6.62 -7.09
N ASP A 42 10.38 -6.80 -6.11
CA ASP A 42 10.25 -7.88 -5.13
C ASP A 42 8.96 -7.74 -4.31
N PRO A 43 8.43 -8.85 -3.74
CA PRO A 43 7.18 -8.84 -2.99
C PRO A 43 7.16 -7.83 -1.83
N GLU A 44 8.30 -7.61 -1.17
CA GLU A 44 8.43 -6.66 -0.06
C GLU A 44 8.17 -5.22 -0.52
N THR A 45 8.81 -4.79 -1.61
CA THR A 45 8.63 -3.45 -2.19
C THR A 45 7.20 -3.26 -2.71
N GLN A 46 6.64 -4.30 -3.35
CA GLN A 46 5.25 -4.28 -3.80
C GLN A 46 4.29 -4.11 -2.62
N ALA A 47 4.48 -4.89 -1.56
CA ALA A 47 3.66 -4.84 -0.36
C ALA A 47 3.70 -3.44 0.28
N GLU A 48 4.89 -2.85 0.42
CA GLU A 48 5.03 -1.51 0.98
C GLU A 48 4.34 -0.43 0.13
N ALA A 49 4.47 -0.49 -1.19
CA ALA A 49 3.78 0.41 -2.11
C ALA A 49 2.25 0.33 -1.96
N HIS A 50 1.69 -0.89 -1.97
CA HIS A 50 0.25 -1.10 -1.84
C HIS A 50 -0.27 -0.69 -0.45
N LYS A 51 0.54 -0.87 0.61
CA LYS A 51 0.20 -0.37 1.95
C LYS A 51 0.09 1.16 1.97
N LEU A 52 1.09 1.88 1.44
CA LEU A 52 1.09 3.34 1.36
C LEU A 52 -0.07 3.87 0.51
N LEU A 53 -0.34 3.23 -0.63
CA LEU A 53 -1.49 3.55 -1.48
C LEU A 53 -2.81 3.36 -0.72
N ALA A 54 -2.99 2.23 -0.04
CA ALA A 54 -4.19 1.94 0.74
C ALA A 54 -4.45 3.03 1.79
N PHE A 55 -3.45 3.33 2.63
CA PHE A 55 -3.57 4.37 3.64
C PHE A 55 -3.88 5.75 3.03
N SER A 56 -3.16 6.12 1.98
CA SER A 56 -3.37 7.41 1.30
C SER A 56 -4.76 7.53 0.71
N TYR A 57 -5.28 6.49 0.05
CA TYR A 57 -6.66 6.47 -0.46
C TYR A 57 -7.69 6.55 0.66
N CYS A 58 -7.45 5.86 1.78
CA CYS A 58 -8.32 5.91 2.95
C CYS A 58 -8.41 7.34 3.53
N LEU A 59 -7.28 8.02 3.68
CA LEU A 59 -7.21 9.40 4.17
C LEU A 59 -7.79 10.42 3.18
N ASN A 60 -7.71 10.13 1.87
CA ASN A 60 -8.32 10.95 0.82
C ASN A 60 -9.81 10.63 0.57
N GLY A 61 -10.44 9.83 1.43
CA GLY A 61 -11.88 9.50 1.37
C GLY A 61 -12.28 8.49 0.27
N LYS A 62 -11.31 7.89 -0.43
CA LYS A 62 -11.50 6.94 -1.54
C LYS A 62 -11.55 5.50 -1.02
N LYS A 63 -12.56 5.17 -0.20
CA LYS A 63 -12.66 3.89 0.52
C LYS A 63 -12.60 2.64 -0.37
N ALA A 64 -13.22 2.67 -1.56
CA ALA A 64 -13.19 1.54 -2.49
C ALA A 64 -11.77 1.23 -2.98
N TYR A 65 -11.00 2.26 -3.32
CA TYR A 65 -9.60 2.13 -3.71
C TYR A 65 -8.74 1.68 -2.54
N CYS A 66 -8.97 2.20 -1.33
CA CYS A 66 -8.28 1.72 -0.13
C CYS A 66 -8.45 0.20 0.08
N HIS A 67 -9.68 -0.31 -0.07
CA HIS A 67 -9.95 -1.74 0.03
C HIS A 67 -9.24 -2.56 -1.07
N ASP A 68 -9.26 -2.08 -2.31
CA ASP A 68 -8.61 -2.74 -3.44
C ASP A 68 -7.09 -2.86 -3.23
N GLU A 69 -6.45 -1.78 -2.77
CA GLU A 69 -5.01 -1.77 -2.48
C GLU A 69 -4.65 -2.72 -1.32
N PHE A 70 -5.45 -2.78 -0.25
CA PHE A 70 -5.26 -3.81 0.78
C PHE A 70 -5.45 -5.23 0.25
N SER A 71 -6.39 -5.43 -0.68
CA SER A 71 -6.62 -6.74 -1.28
C SER A 71 -5.43 -7.19 -2.12
N LYS A 72 -4.80 -6.26 -2.87
CA LYS A 72 -3.55 -6.51 -3.62
C LYS A 72 -2.40 -6.83 -2.69
N LEU A 73 -2.20 -6.02 -1.65
CA LEU A 73 -1.19 -6.26 -0.61
C LEU A 73 -1.33 -7.68 -0.03
N LEU A 74 -2.53 -8.05 0.37
CA LEU A 74 -2.82 -9.34 0.99
C LEU A 74 -2.75 -10.53 0.02
N ALA A 75 -2.74 -10.28 -1.29
CA ALA A 75 -2.48 -11.29 -2.31
C ALA A 75 -0.97 -11.49 -2.56
N ILE A 76 -0.16 -10.44 -2.37
CA ILE A 76 1.31 -10.48 -2.47
C ILE A 76 1.91 -11.09 -1.20
N ASP A 77 1.48 -10.62 -0.03
CA ASP A 77 1.87 -11.14 1.27
C ASP A 77 0.63 -11.58 2.06
N PRO A 78 0.25 -12.87 1.98
CA PRO A 78 -0.88 -13.41 2.71
C PRO A 78 -0.75 -13.32 4.23
N ALA A 79 0.49 -13.30 4.75
CA ALA A 79 0.78 -13.23 6.17
C ALA A 79 0.85 -11.79 6.68
N PHE A 80 0.72 -10.79 5.81
CA PHE A 80 0.81 -9.38 6.17
C PHE A 80 -0.16 -9.01 7.29
N GLN A 81 0.36 -8.30 8.29
CA GLN A 81 -0.42 -7.76 9.40
C GLN A 81 -0.05 -6.29 9.62
N LEU A 82 -1.08 -5.46 9.79
CA LEU A 82 -0.90 -4.12 10.34
C LEU A 82 -0.32 -4.21 11.76
N SER A 83 0.55 -3.26 12.10
CA SER A 83 1.00 -3.07 13.48
C SER A 83 -0.19 -2.74 14.39
N GLU A 84 0.01 -2.85 15.70
CA GLU A 84 -1.03 -2.57 16.67
C GLU A 84 -1.56 -1.12 16.56
N ALA A 85 -0.66 -0.15 16.35
CA ALA A 85 -1.03 1.26 16.17
C ALA A 85 -1.87 1.47 14.90
N GLU A 86 -1.50 0.82 13.80
CA GLU A 86 -2.21 0.95 12.52
C GLU A 86 -3.56 0.24 12.55
N ARG A 87 -3.65 -0.93 13.20
CA ARG A 87 -4.88 -1.74 13.22
C ARG A 87 -6.03 -1.04 13.94
N HIS A 88 -5.73 -0.26 14.98
CA HIS A 88 -6.74 0.47 15.75
C HIS A 88 -7.18 1.79 15.09
N HIS A 89 -6.67 2.12 13.90
CA HIS A 89 -7.05 3.35 13.22
C HIS A 89 -8.49 3.27 12.68
N PRO A 90 -9.37 4.25 12.99
CA PRO A 90 -10.80 4.16 12.70
C PRO A 90 -11.13 4.16 11.20
N LEU A 91 -10.26 4.74 10.37
CA LEU A 91 -10.52 4.88 8.92
C LEU A 91 -10.14 3.64 8.11
N TRP A 92 -8.93 3.10 8.32
CA TRP A 92 -8.41 2.00 7.50
C TRP A 92 -8.44 0.65 8.20
N GLY A 93 -8.44 0.59 9.54
CA GLY A 93 -8.47 -0.66 10.29
C GLY A 93 -9.64 -1.56 9.88
N PRO A 94 -10.89 -1.06 9.90
CA PRO A 94 -12.05 -1.84 9.45
C PRO A 94 -11.98 -2.27 7.98
N ILE A 95 -11.37 -1.45 7.12
CA ILE A 95 -11.26 -1.73 5.68
C ILE A 95 -10.22 -2.84 5.44
N PHE A 96 -9.08 -2.78 6.11
CA PHE A 96 -8.06 -3.83 6.09
C PHE A 96 -8.62 -5.17 6.59
N GLU A 97 -9.31 -5.15 7.73
CA GLU A 97 -9.96 -6.34 8.29
C GLU A 97 -11.00 -6.95 7.34
N SER A 98 -11.79 -6.09 6.66
CA SER A 98 -12.73 -6.53 5.62
C SER A 98 -12.00 -7.21 4.46
N ALA A 99 -10.94 -6.59 3.93
CA ALA A 99 -10.16 -7.15 2.83
C ALA A 99 -9.53 -8.50 3.20
N ARG A 100 -8.99 -8.62 4.42
CA ARG A 100 -8.43 -9.87 4.94
C ARG A 100 -9.48 -10.98 5.05
N LYS A 101 -10.63 -10.68 5.66
CA LYS A 101 -11.74 -11.65 5.76
C LYS A 101 -12.22 -12.13 4.40
N LEU A 102 -12.33 -11.21 3.42
CA LEU A 102 -12.77 -11.56 2.06
C LEU A 102 -11.79 -12.54 1.40
N ARG A 103 -10.49 -12.30 1.54
CA ARG A 103 -9.45 -13.21 1.05
C ARG A 103 -9.53 -14.57 1.75
N ASP A 104 -9.62 -14.59 3.08
CA ASP A 104 -9.61 -15.83 3.86
C ASP A 104 -10.88 -16.69 3.63
N SER A 105 -11.94 -16.09 3.09
CA SER A 105 -13.19 -16.77 2.73
C SER A 105 -13.14 -17.43 1.34
N LYS A 106 -12.04 -17.29 0.60
CA LYS A 106 -11.85 -17.81 -0.77
C LYS A 106 -10.91 -18.99 -0.79
#